data_AF-A0A3L8PUT0-F1
#
_entry.id   AF-A0A3L8PUT0-F1
#
_cell.length_a   1.000
_cell.length_b   1.000
_cell.length_c   1.000
_cell.angle_alpha   90.00
_cell.angle_beta   90.00
_cell.angle_gamma   90.00
#
_symmetry.space_group_name_H-M   'P 1'
#
loop_
_entity.id
_entity.type
_entity.pdbx_description
1 polymer ?
#
loop_
_entity_poly.entity_id
_entity_poly.type
_entity_poly.pdbx_seq_one_letter_code
_entity_poly.pdbx_strand_id
1 'polypeptide(L)'
;MKLLPPVIPIFDKPEYILEGNPVVNQYITNVSLSSVEDASLLLEHAADWLCEEKHCENNYKAYRSEITTFFHWCFDIAKLSPIQMTRKDMAKYINYCQNPPEALIGYFNVAQFTGKDELRQPNPNWRPFIGKKANGSPIPYTLSDNALKTKIAILSAFYNYLITEEYCERNVAQIWLNHSRFGKNKSYKMESSDEKLPIFTELQWSYVISTVQKLANENPNIYQRHQFLIQLLYSCYLRISEVSARAGYSPVMGQFRQNQQTGIWLFYIPKSKGGKKRSVTVSKSLLNALKSYRKFLKLRISVIPDSGFGIIRTVVIPDFS
;
A
#
# COMPACT_ATOMS: atom_id res chain seq x y z
N MET A 1 25.50 23.90 2.85
CA MET A 1 24.75 23.07 3.82
C MET A 1 23.78 22.19 3.04
N LYS A 2 23.74 20.87 3.30
CA LYS A 2 22.68 20.01 2.75
C LYS A 2 21.37 20.46 3.38
N LEU A 3 20.37 20.79 2.57
CA LEU A 3 19.05 21.23 3.05
C LEU A 3 18.35 20.04 3.71
N LEU A 4 17.94 20.13 4.97
CA LEU A 4 17.14 19.09 5.60
C LEU A 4 15.65 19.29 5.25
N PRO A 5 14.83 18.22 5.23
CA PRO A 5 13.39 18.37 5.11
C PRO A 5 12.79 19.08 6.33
N PRO A 6 11.57 19.65 6.20
CA PRO A 6 10.89 20.29 7.33
C PRO A 6 10.49 19.30 8.43
N VAL A 7 10.48 18.00 8.12
CA VAL A 7 10.31 16.90 9.07
C VAL A 7 11.37 15.86 8.78
N ILE A 8 12.13 15.49 9.80
CA ILE A 8 13.12 14.42 9.69
C ILE A 8 12.37 13.08 9.54
N PRO A 9 12.55 12.34 8.43
CA PRO A 9 12.05 11.00 8.32
C PRO A 9 12.80 10.10 9.30
N ILE A 10 12.10 9.13 9.90
CA ILE A 10 12.66 8.38 11.04
C ILE A 10 13.11 6.97 10.62
N PHE A 11 12.25 6.18 9.98
CA PHE A 11 12.58 4.79 9.63
C PHE A 11 12.88 4.64 8.14
N ASP A 12 13.94 3.92 7.80
CA ASP A 12 14.37 3.69 6.42
C ASP A 12 13.60 2.53 5.74
N LYS A 13 14.07 2.03 4.60
CA LYS A 13 13.57 0.82 3.94
C LYS A 13 13.79 -0.42 4.83
N PRO A 14 13.02 -1.51 4.62
CA PRO A 14 13.15 -2.71 5.45
C PRO A 14 14.56 -3.29 5.51
N GLU A 15 15.34 -3.16 4.43
CA GLU A 15 16.74 -3.60 4.35
C GLU A 15 17.66 -2.87 5.35
N TYR A 16 17.33 -1.63 5.71
CA TYR A 16 18.20 -0.70 6.41
C TYR A 16 17.66 -0.28 7.78
N ILE A 17 16.52 -0.85 8.21
CA ILE A 17 15.82 -0.37 9.41
C ILE A 17 16.66 -0.55 10.68
N LEU A 18 17.43 -1.64 10.79
CA LEU A 18 18.28 -1.93 11.94
C LEU A 18 19.67 -1.26 11.86
N GLU A 19 20.11 -0.85 10.66
CA GLU A 19 21.37 -0.11 10.51
C GLU A 19 21.27 1.32 11.05
N GLY A 20 20.04 1.86 11.09
CA GLY A 20 19.78 3.24 11.43
C GLY A 20 20.28 4.22 10.36
N ASN A 21 20.19 5.50 10.68
CA ASN A 21 20.70 6.58 9.85
C ASN A 21 21.41 7.61 10.74
N PRO A 22 22.68 7.98 10.48
CA PRO A 22 23.42 8.88 11.36
C PRO A 22 22.72 10.22 11.63
N VAL A 23 22.03 10.77 10.62
CA VAL A 23 21.29 12.04 10.76
C VAL A 23 20.07 11.87 11.66
N VAL A 24 19.36 10.73 11.52
CA VAL A 24 18.21 10.41 12.38
C VAL A 24 18.66 10.12 13.80
N ASN A 25 19.72 9.34 13.98
CA ASN A 25 20.27 9.01 15.29
C ASN A 25 20.68 10.28 16.04
N GLN A 26 21.41 11.19 15.39
CA GLN A 26 21.78 12.47 15.99
C GLN A 26 20.55 13.33 16.35
N TYR A 27 19.54 13.36 15.47
CA TYR A 27 18.27 14.05 15.74
C TYR A 27 17.57 13.47 16.98
N ILE A 28 17.43 12.14 17.06
CA ILE A 28 16.75 11.47 18.19
C ILE A 28 17.54 11.62 19.49
N THR A 29 18.87 11.53 19.46
CA THR A 29 19.71 11.83 20.64
C THR A 29 19.47 13.24 21.15
N ASN A 30 19.39 14.25 20.26
CA ASN A 30 19.08 15.62 20.66
C ASN A 30 17.67 15.74 21.27
N VAL A 31 16.67 15.04 20.73
CA VAL A 31 15.31 15.01 21.29
C VAL A 31 15.32 14.41 22.70
N SER A 32 16.01 13.27 22.87
CA SER A 32 16.16 12.57 24.16
C SER A 32 16.82 13.44 25.22
N LEU A 33 17.87 14.18 24.86
CA LEU A 33 18.56 15.07 25.79
C LEU A 33 17.77 16.34 26.15
N SER A 34 16.83 16.77 25.30
CA SER A 34 16.24 18.11 25.42
C SER A 34 14.76 18.14 25.81
N SER A 35 13.97 17.13 25.45
CA SER A 35 12.51 17.24 25.52
C SER A 35 11.76 15.94 25.81
N VAL A 36 12.20 14.81 25.26
CA VAL A 36 11.49 13.53 25.41
C VAL A 36 12.52 12.46 25.73
N GLU A 37 12.83 12.30 27.02
CA GLU A 37 13.91 11.45 27.55
C GLU A 37 13.96 10.06 26.91
N ASP A 38 12.78 9.45 26.73
CA ASP A 38 12.60 8.09 26.27
C ASP A 38 12.50 7.95 24.73
N ALA A 39 12.77 9.03 23.97
CA ALA A 39 12.66 9.04 22.50
C ALA A 39 13.56 8.00 21.82
N SER A 40 14.77 7.77 22.34
CA SER A 40 15.71 6.78 21.79
C SER A 40 15.16 5.36 21.94
N LEU A 41 14.64 5.01 23.12
CA LEU A 41 14.09 3.68 23.40
C LEU A 41 12.78 3.43 22.63
N LEU A 42 11.94 4.47 22.50
CA LEU A 42 10.75 4.42 21.63
C LEU A 42 11.09 4.19 20.17
N LEU A 43 12.21 4.74 19.70
CA LEU A 43 12.71 4.50 18.35
C LEU A 43 13.09 3.03 18.16
N GLU A 44 13.80 2.45 19.12
CA GLU A 44 14.21 1.03 19.10
C GLU A 44 12.98 0.12 19.03
N HIS A 45 12.02 0.29 19.95
CA HIS A 45 10.76 -0.46 19.93
C HIS A 45 10.01 -0.33 18.59
N ALA A 46 9.95 0.88 18.03
CA ALA A 46 9.29 1.08 16.74
C ALA A 46 10.08 0.44 15.58
N ALA A 47 11.40 0.44 15.62
CA ALA A 47 12.24 -0.21 14.61
C ALA A 47 12.08 -1.72 14.65
N ASP A 48 12.07 -2.33 15.84
CA ASP A 48 11.84 -3.76 16.04
C ASP A 48 10.46 -4.18 15.54
N TRP A 49 9.41 -3.46 15.95
CA TRP A 49 8.05 -3.72 15.49
C TRP A 49 7.89 -3.60 13.97
N LEU A 50 8.51 -2.59 13.34
CA LEU A 50 8.50 -2.44 11.90
C LEU A 50 9.32 -3.53 11.18
N CYS A 51 10.38 -4.05 11.81
CA CYS A 51 11.19 -5.14 11.27
C CYS A 51 10.37 -6.44 11.11
N GLU A 52 9.42 -6.70 12.01
CA GLU A 52 8.50 -7.84 11.91
C GLU A 52 7.64 -7.79 10.63
N GLU A 53 7.30 -6.57 10.17
CA GLU A 53 6.46 -6.35 9.00
C GLU A 53 7.24 -6.28 7.67
N LYS A 54 8.56 -6.51 7.68
CA LYS A 54 9.43 -6.41 6.48
C LYS A 54 8.97 -7.28 5.30
N HIS A 55 8.26 -8.37 5.58
CA HIS A 55 7.76 -9.29 4.56
C HIS A 55 6.43 -8.86 3.92
N CYS A 56 5.75 -7.87 4.50
CA CYS A 56 4.52 -7.28 3.96
C CYS A 56 4.77 -5.82 3.57
N GLU A 57 5.32 -5.61 2.37
CA GLU A 57 5.75 -4.29 1.88
C GLU A 57 4.70 -3.18 2.04
N ASN A 58 3.42 -3.50 1.81
CA ASN A 58 2.33 -2.53 1.96
C ASN A 58 2.06 -2.17 3.43
N ASN A 59 2.10 -3.14 4.34
CA ASN A 59 1.95 -2.89 5.78
C ASN A 59 3.13 -2.06 6.27
N TYR A 60 4.37 -2.49 5.95
CA TYR A 60 5.58 -1.78 6.33
C TYR A 60 5.52 -0.31 5.92
N LYS A 61 5.20 -0.01 4.64
CA LYS A 61 5.10 1.37 4.15
C LYS A 61 4.05 2.19 4.91
N ALA A 62 2.88 1.60 5.16
CA ALA A 62 1.80 2.29 5.88
C ALA A 62 2.19 2.55 7.35
N TYR A 63 2.71 1.53 8.04
CA TYR A 63 3.10 1.63 9.45
C TYR A 63 4.25 2.61 9.62
N ARG A 64 5.30 2.45 8.83
CA ARG A 64 6.44 3.38 8.79
C ARG A 64 5.99 4.83 8.60
N SER A 65 5.13 5.08 7.62
CA SER A 65 4.66 6.45 7.33
C SER A 65 3.88 7.03 8.50
N GLU A 66 3.03 6.23 9.15
CA GLU A 66 2.22 6.68 10.27
C GLU A 66 3.06 6.90 11.53
N ILE A 67 3.91 5.94 11.92
CA ILE A 67 4.78 6.09 13.10
C ILE A 67 5.73 7.26 12.92
N THR A 68 6.28 7.48 11.71
CA THR A 68 7.10 8.68 11.44
C THR A 68 6.32 9.98 11.67
N THR A 69 5.08 10.06 11.20
CA THR A 69 4.23 11.25 11.37
C THR A 69 3.85 11.47 12.83
N PHE A 70 3.55 10.38 13.54
CA PHE A 70 3.19 10.39 14.95
C PHE A 70 4.36 10.81 15.84
N PHE A 71 5.54 10.22 15.63
CA PHE A 71 6.76 10.56 16.37
C PHE A 71 7.19 12.00 16.12
N HIS A 72 7.11 12.49 14.87
CA HIS A 72 7.32 13.91 14.61
C HIS A 72 6.39 14.79 15.45
N TRP A 73 5.10 14.48 15.52
CA TRP A 73 4.18 15.25 16.36
C TRP A 73 4.53 15.15 17.84
N CYS A 74 4.81 13.96 18.37
CA CYS A 74 5.20 13.77 19.76
C CYS A 74 6.50 14.51 20.12
N PHE A 75 7.54 14.36 19.29
CA PHE A 75 8.89 14.82 19.58
C PHE A 75 9.12 16.28 19.22
N ASP A 76 8.54 16.79 18.12
CA ASP A 76 8.80 18.16 17.66
C ASP A 76 7.71 19.14 18.03
N ILE A 77 6.45 18.70 18.05
CA ILE A 77 5.30 19.60 18.21
C ILE A 77 4.80 19.61 19.65
N ALA A 78 4.49 18.43 20.19
CA ALA A 78 3.93 18.27 21.53
C ALA A 78 5.00 18.22 22.63
N LYS A 79 6.25 17.86 22.27
CA LYS A 79 7.36 17.64 23.21
C LYS A 79 6.91 16.71 24.35
N LEU A 80 6.27 15.60 23.98
CA LEU A 80 5.57 14.69 24.87
C LEU A 80 5.87 13.25 24.47
N SER A 81 6.21 12.43 25.47
CA SER A 81 6.38 10.99 25.24
C SER A 81 5.05 10.33 24.79
N PRO A 82 5.07 9.50 23.73
CA PRO A 82 3.98 8.62 23.36
C PRO A 82 3.34 7.83 24.51
N ILE A 83 4.11 7.35 25.50
CA ILE A 83 3.57 6.54 26.60
C ILE A 83 2.86 7.40 27.67
N GLN A 84 3.20 8.70 27.73
CA GLN A 84 2.59 9.66 28.66
C GLN A 84 1.33 10.32 28.09
N MET A 85 1.02 10.11 26.80
CA MET A 85 -0.12 10.74 26.16
C MET A 85 -1.44 10.48 26.88
N THR A 86 -2.30 11.49 26.91
CA THR A 86 -3.70 11.33 27.34
C THR A 86 -4.63 11.24 26.12
N ARG A 87 -5.90 10.91 26.36
CA ARG A 87 -6.95 10.99 25.33
C ARG A 87 -7.08 12.40 24.73
N LYS A 88 -6.84 13.45 25.53
CA LYS A 88 -6.88 14.84 25.06
C LYS A 88 -5.73 15.12 24.09
N ASP A 89 -4.55 14.59 24.37
CA ASP A 89 -3.38 14.76 23.49
C ASP A 89 -3.55 13.97 22.19
N MET A 90 -4.12 12.78 22.24
CA MET A 90 -4.51 12.04 21.02
C MET A 90 -5.51 12.85 20.17
N ALA A 91 -6.45 13.56 20.78
CA ALA A 91 -7.35 14.45 20.04
C ALA A 91 -6.60 15.63 19.38
N LYS A 92 -5.57 16.19 20.03
CA LYS A 92 -4.70 17.22 19.44
C LYS A 92 -3.90 16.67 18.26
N TYR A 93 -3.34 15.47 18.38
CA TYR A 93 -2.65 14.79 17.27
C TYR A 93 -3.57 14.58 16.07
N ILE A 94 -4.82 14.20 16.31
CA ILE A 94 -5.80 14.00 15.25
C ILE A 94 -6.16 15.32 14.57
N ASN A 95 -6.34 16.39 15.35
CA ASN A 95 -6.54 17.72 14.80
C ASN A 95 -5.35 18.16 13.94
N TYR A 96 -4.12 17.87 14.38
CA TYR A 96 -2.90 18.10 13.60
C TYR A 96 -2.89 17.31 12.29
N CYS A 97 -3.31 16.05 12.31
CA CYS A 97 -3.41 15.24 11.09
C CYS A 97 -4.50 15.71 10.12
N GLN A 98 -5.55 16.34 10.62
CA GLN A 98 -6.65 16.90 9.82
C GLN A 98 -6.30 18.29 9.28
N ASN A 99 -5.52 19.08 10.03
CA ASN A 99 -5.12 20.43 9.72
C ASN A 99 -3.58 20.59 9.83
N PRO A 100 -2.80 19.88 9.00
CA PRO A 100 -1.35 19.97 9.06
C PRO A 100 -0.87 21.34 8.55
N PRO A 101 0.28 21.85 9.04
CA PRO A 101 0.89 23.05 8.47
C PRO A 101 1.19 22.88 6.98
N GLU A 102 0.97 23.93 6.17
CA GLU A 102 1.12 23.88 4.70
C GLU A 102 2.51 23.40 4.26
N ALA A 103 3.56 23.80 4.99
CA ALA A 103 4.93 23.38 4.73
C ALA A 103 5.14 21.87 4.80
N LEU A 104 4.23 21.12 5.46
CA LEU A 104 4.28 19.68 5.66
C LEU A 104 3.42 18.89 4.67
N ILE A 105 2.79 19.58 3.70
CA ILE A 105 1.91 18.99 2.70
C ILE A 105 2.69 18.88 1.39
N GLY A 106 2.90 17.65 0.93
CA GLY A 106 3.37 17.33 -0.42
C GLY A 106 2.21 17.03 -1.36
N TYR A 107 2.45 17.11 -2.67
CA TYR A 107 1.43 16.81 -3.69
C TYR A 107 1.80 15.62 -4.58
N PHE A 108 2.91 14.96 -4.26
CA PHE A 108 3.42 13.79 -4.97
C PHE A 108 4.09 12.85 -3.96
N ASN A 109 4.15 11.56 -4.28
CA ASN A 109 4.90 10.60 -3.48
C ASN A 109 6.39 10.82 -3.68
N VAL A 110 7.08 11.16 -2.60
CA VAL A 110 8.52 11.38 -2.57
C VAL A 110 9.14 10.36 -1.62
N ALA A 111 10.30 9.80 -1.97
CA ALA A 111 11.01 8.88 -1.08
C ALA A 111 11.49 9.63 0.17
N GLN A 112 11.35 9.04 1.36
CA GLN A 112 11.80 9.66 2.61
C GLN A 112 13.32 9.84 2.67
N PHE A 113 14.09 8.89 2.13
CA PHE A 113 15.55 8.93 2.07
C PHE A 113 16.03 8.88 0.61
N THR A 114 17.18 9.48 0.35
CA THR A 114 17.91 9.48 -0.93
C THR A 114 19.34 9.01 -0.72
N GLY A 115 20.02 8.52 -1.76
CA GLY A 115 21.37 7.94 -1.63
C GLY A 115 21.34 6.41 -1.55
N LYS A 116 22.51 5.80 -1.33
CA LYS A 116 22.73 4.36 -1.21
C LYS A 116 23.55 4.06 0.05
N ASP A 117 23.29 2.91 0.68
CA ASP A 117 24.06 2.39 1.81
C ASP A 117 24.27 3.44 2.92
N GLU A 118 25.48 3.57 3.47
CA GLU A 118 25.79 4.54 4.53
C GLU A 118 25.64 6.01 4.11
N LEU A 119 25.52 6.28 2.80
CA LEU A 119 25.29 7.62 2.25
C LEU A 119 23.81 7.98 2.13
N ARG A 120 22.90 7.19 2.73
CA ARG A 120 21.46 7.52 2.81
C ARG A 120 21.26 8.81 3.60
N GLN A 121 20.51 9.76 3.03
CA GLN A 121 20.23 11.07 3.61
C GLN A 121 18.73 11.37 3.57
N PRO A 122 18.18 12.03 4.61
CA PRO A 122 16.83 12.58 4.58
C PRO A 122 16.58 13.37 3.30
N ASN A 123 15.47 13.07 2.62
CA ASN A 123 15.11 13.75 1.38
C ASN A 123 14.50 15.13 1.68
N PRO A 124 15.11 16.25 1.24
CA PRO A 124 14.62 17.60 1.53
C PRO A 124 13.20 17.86 0.99
N ASN A 125 12.80 17.12 -0.06
CA ASN A 125 11.51 17.26 -0.72
C ASN A 125 10.41 16.39 -0.09
N TRP A 126 10.75 15.52 0.86
CA TRP A 126 9.76 14.65 1.49
C TRP A 126 8.85 15.43 2.45
N ARG A 127 7.59 14.99 2.53
CA ARG A 127 6.53 15.58 3.35
C ARG A 127 5.64 14.48 3.96
N PRO A 128 5.24 14.57 5.24
CA PRO A 128 4.44 13.53 5.90
C PRO A 128 2.97 13.51 5.46
N PHE A 129 2.42 14.62 4.97
CA PHE A 129 1.03 14.71 4.51
C PHE A 129 0.98 14.83 2.99
N ILE A 130 0.05 14.11 2.36
CA ILE A 130 -0.15 14.14 0.91
C ILE A 130 -1.47 14.81 0.59
N GLY A 131 -1.38 16.03 0.04
CA GLY A 131 -2.50 16.79 -0.51
C GLY A 131 -2.90 16.33 -1.91
N LYS A 132 -4.02 16.86 -2.39
CA LYS A 132 -4.53 16.59 -3.73
C LYS A 132 -4.40 17.83 -4.61
N LYS A 133 -4.40 17.61 -5.93
CA LYS A 133 -4.50 18.66 -6.94
C LYS A 133 -5.75 18.44 -7.78
N ALA A 134 -6.45 19.51 -8.13
CA ALA A 134 -7.51 19.53 -9.11
C ALA A 134 -7.12 20.50 -10.23
N ASN A 135 -7.18 20.06 -11.49
CA ASN A 135 -6.78 20.84 -12.66
C ASN A 135 -5.36 21.45 -12.56
N GLY A 136 -4.43 20.73 -11.93
CA GLY A 136 -3.04 21.19 -11.73
C GLY A 136 -2.81 22.05 -10.48
N SER A 137 -3.87 22.57 -9.86
CA SER A 137 -3.80 23.44 -8.68
C SER A 137 -4.01 22.66 -7.37
N PRO A 138 -3.24 22.97 -6.30
CA PRO A 138 -3.50 22.47 -4.96
C PRO A 138 -4.94 22.74 -4.52
N ILE A 139 -5.59 21.74 -3.92
CA ILE A 139 -6.86 21.92 -3.19
C ILE A 139 -6.64 21.80 -1.68
N PRO A 140 -7.55 22.33 -0.86
CA PRO A 140 -7.47 22.19 0.60
C PRO A 140 -7.26 20.73 1.01
N TYR A 141 -6.31 20.52 1.92
CA TYR A 141 -6.02 19.20 2.44
C TYR A 141 -7.25 18.64 3.16
N THR A 142 -7.55 17.37 2.89
CA THR A 142 -8.66 16.67 3.49
C THR A 142 -8.23 15.28 3.91
N LEU A 143 -8.43 14.95 5.18
CA LEU A 143 -8.23 13.61 5.70
C LEU A 143 -9.59 12.90 5.78
N SER A 144 -9.79 11.86 4.97
CA SER A 144 -11.04 11.09 5.00
C SER A 144 -11.19 10.28 6.27
N ASP A 145 -12.43 9.95 6.65
CA ASP A 145 -12.70 9.11 7.84
C ASP A 145 -12.05 7.73 7.74
N ASN A 146 -11.98 7.13 6.54
CA ASN A 146 -11.29 5.85 6.34
C ASN A 146 -9.77 5.97 6.51
N ALA A 147 -9.17 7.06 6.03
CA ALA A 147 -7.75 7.33 6.23
C ALA A 147 -7.46 7.55 7.72
N LEU A 148 -8.27 8.37 8.41
CA LEU A 148 -8.14 8.61 9.84
C LEU A 148 -8.29 7.31 10.66
N LYS A 149 -9.30 6.48 10.37
CA LYS A 149 -9.45 5.17 11.03
C LYS A 149 -8.22 4.28 10.82
N THR A 150 -7.63 4.30 9.61
CA THR A 150 -6.42 3.53 9.31
C THR A 150 -5.24 4.04 10.13
N LYS A 151 -5.03 5.36 10.21
CA LYS A 151 -4.00 5.98 11.06
C LYS A 151 -4.12 5.53 12.52
N ILE A 152 -5.33 5.65 13.09
CA ILE A 152 -5.60 5.26 14.48
C ILE A 152 -5.49 3.75 14.70
N ALA A 153 -5.86 2.92 13.72
CA ALA A 153 -5.68 1.47 13.82
C ALA A 153 -4.20 1.07 13.85
N ILE A 154 -3.36 1.73 13.06
CA ILE A 154 -1.90 1.51 13.08
C ILE A 154 -1.32 1.91 14.44
N LEU A 155 -1.68 3.10 14.95
CA LEU A 155 -1.25 3.53 16.28
C LEU A 155 -1.74 2.58 17.37
N SER A 156 -2.98 2.12 17.29
CA SER A 156 -3.53 1.13 18.22
C SER A 156 -2.74 -0.18 18.18
N ALA A 157 -2.34 -0.65 17.01
CA ALA A 157 -1.48 -1.84 16.88
C ALA A 157 -0.10 -1.61 17.51
N PHE A 158 0.52 -0.45 17.29
CA PHE A 158 1.80 -0.10 17.90
C PHE A 158 1.70 -0.01 19.42
N TYR A 159 0.67 0.64 19.98
CA TYR A 159 0.45 0.67 21.42
C TYR A 159 0.23 -0.74 22.01
N ASN A 160 -0.46 -1.64 21.31
CA ASN A 160 -0.60 -3.03 21.78
C ASN A 160 0.74 -3.78 21.79
N TYR A 161 1.60 -3.51 20.81
CA TYR A 161 2.99 -4.00 20.83
C TYR A 161 3.72 -3.45 22.06
N LEU A 162 3.72 -2.13 22.30
CA LEU A 162 4.37 -1.55 23.47
C LEU A 162 3.84 -2.08 24.81
N ILE A 163 2.55 -2.42 24.89
CA ILE A 163 1.96 -3.06 26.08
C ILE A 163 2.46 -4.49 26.26
N THR A 164 2.66 -5.21 25.17
CA THR A 164 3.18 -6.58 25.18
C THR A 164 4.65 -6.62 25.59
N GLU A 165 5.41 -5.61 25.18
CA GLU A 165 6.80 -5.38 25.63
C GLU A 165 6.89 -4.73 27.04
N GLU A 166 5.76 -4.63 27.76
CA GLU A 166 5.67 -4.01 29.10
C GLU A 166 6.18 -2.56 29.16
N TYR A 167 6.29 -1.88 28.02
CA TYR A 167 6.81 -0.52 27.88
C TYR A 167 5.72 0.56 28.00
N CYS A 168 4.46 0.19 27.77
CA CYS A 168 3.32 1.08 27.90
C CYS A 168 2.18 0.38 28.64
N GLU A 169 1.45 1.09 29.49
CA GLU A 169 0.35 0.48 30.25
C GLU A 169 -1.00 0.52 29.50
N ARG A 170 -1.14 1.41 28.52
CA ARG A 170 -2.45 1.72 27.94
C ARG A 170 -2.40 2.11 26.48
N ASN A 171 -3.40 1.63 25.74
CA ASN A 171 -3.60 1.97 24.35
C ASN A 171 -4.47 3.21 24.20
N VAL A 172 -3.84 4.39 24.18
CA VAL A 172 -4.56 5.67 24.11
C VAL A 172 -5.23 5.92 22.76
N ALA A 173 -4.70 5.32 21.68
CA ALA A 173 -5.33 5.35 20.36
C ALA A 173 -6.69 4.61 20.39
N GLN A 174 -6.73 3.44 21.01
CA GLN A 174 -7.96 2.66 21.19
C GLN A 174 -8.94 3.36 22.13
N ILE A 175 -8.46 3.94 23.23
CA ILE A 175 -9.30 4.72 24.16
C ILE A 175 -9.93 5.90 23.41
N TRP A 176 -9.16 6.65 22.62
CA TRP A 176 -9.71 7.73 21.80
C TRP A 176 -10.75 7.21 20.81
N LEU A 177 -10.46 6.12 20.09
CA LEU A 177 -11.37 5.54 19.10
C LEU A 177 -12.73 5.18 19.72
N ASN A 178 -12.73 4.52 20.87
CA ASN A 178 -13.94 4.12 21.60
C ASN A 178 -14.81 5.31 22.02
N HIS A 179 -14.22 6.46 22.32
CA HIS A 179 -14.94 7.67 22.74
C HIS A 179 -15.17 8.68 21.60
N SER A 180 -14.65 8.41 20.40
CA SER A 180 -14.81 9.24 19.22
C SER A 180 -16.17 9.02 18.54
N ARG A 181 -16.45 9.80 17.48
CA ARG A 181 -17.59 9.55 16.58
C ARG A 181 -17.58 8.14 15.96
N PHE A 182 -16.44 7.46 15.95
CA PHE A 182 -16.29 6.11 15.42
C PHE A 182 -16.65 5.01 16.43
N GLY A 183 -16.64 5.29 17.73
CA GLY A 183 -16.90 4.30 18.78
C GLY A 183 -18.38 3.92 18.92
N LYS A 184 -19.29 4.75 18.41
CA LYS A 184 -20.75 4.56 18.50
C LYS A 184 -21.33 3.52 17.53
N ASN A 185 -20.53 2.97 16.62
CA ASN A 185 -21.00 2.04 15.58
C ASN A 185 -20.96 0.56 15.99
N LYS A 186 -20.85 0.23 17.29
CA LYS A 186 -20.96 -1.16 17.77
C LYS A 186 -22.40 -1.69 17.88
N SER A 187 -23.42 -0.85 17.75
CA SER A 187 -24.79 -1.34 17.54
C SER A 187 -25.01 -1.56 16.05
N TYR A 188 -25.26 -2.83 15.68
CA TYR A 188 -25.96 -3.28 14.47
C TYR A 188 -26.59 -2.14 13.65
N LYS A 189 -25.79 -1.47 12.82
CA LYS A 189 -26.32 -0.82 11.63
C LYS A 189 -26.02 -1.77 10.50
N MET A 190 -27.05 -2.50 10.08
CA MET A 190 -27.21 -2.78 8.66
C MET A 190 -27.22 -1.41 7.99
N GLU A 191 -26.04 -0.90 7.64
CA GLU A 191 -25.97 0.19 6.69
C GLU A 191 -26.49 -0.41 5.39
N SER A 192 -27.77 -0.16 5.10
CA SER A 192 -28.27 -0.07 3.74
C SER A 192 -27.64 1.15 3.09
N SER A 193 -26.31 1.20 3.05
CA SER A 193 -25.65 1.96 2.01
C SER A 193 -26.05 1.26 0.72
N ASP A 194 -26.61 2.02 -0.22
CA ASP A 194 -26.39 1.77 -1.64
C ASP A 194 -24.87 1.75 -1.87
N GLU A 195 -24.21 0.69 -1.39
CA GLU A 195 -22.84 0.36 -1.71
C GLU A 195 -22.95 -0.02 -3.18
N LYS A 196 -22.89 1.01 -4.05
CA LYS A 196 -22.67 0.83 -5.47
C LYS A 196 -21.35 0.08 -5.55
N LEU A 197 -21.45 -1.24 -5.56
CA LEU A 197 -20.33 -2.12 -5.86
C LEU A 197 -19.72 -1.53 -7.14
N PRO A 198 -18.40 -1.30 -7.20
CA PRO A 198 -17.73 -0.70 -8.34
C PRO A 198 -17.69 -1.71 -9.50
N ILE A 199 -18.87 -2.09 -9.97
CA ILE A 199 -19.13 -3.05 -11.02
C ILE A 199 -19.69 -2.23 -12.18
N PHE A 200 -19.04 -2.33 -13.33
CA PHE A 200 -19.56 -1.74 -14.55
C PHE A 200 -20.92 -2.33 -14.89
N THR A 201 -21.86 -1.48 -15.32
CA THR A 201 -23.05 -1.97 -16.00
C THR A 201 -22.66 -2.72 -17.27
N GLU A 202 -23.53 -3.57 -17.79
CA GLU A 202 -23.27 -4.32 -19.02
C GLU A 202 -22.90 -3.40 -20.19
N LEU A 203 -23.59 -2.25 -20.30
CA LEU A 203 -23.30 -1.22 -21.29
C LEU A 203 -21.91 -0.58 -21.08
N GLN A 204 -21.54 -0.25 -19.84
CA GLN A 204 -20.22 0.30 -19.56
C GLN A 204 -19.12 -0.71 -19.89
N TRP A 205 -19.32 -1.98 -19.56
CA TRP A 205 -18.38 -3.04 -19.87
C TRP A 205 -18.23 -3.27 -21.37
N SER A 206 -19.32 -3.20 -22.14
CA SER A 206 -19.27 -3.33 -23.60
C SER A 206 -18.48 -2.19 -24.26
N TYR A 207 -18.57 -0.96 -23.74
CA TYR A 207 -17.73 0.16 -24.17
C TYR A 207 -16.24 -0.08 -23.85
N VAL A 208 -15.92 -0.55 -22.65
CA VAL A 208 -14.54 -0.87 -22.26
C VAL A 208 -13.95 -1.93 -23.20
N ILE A 209 -14.66 -3.04 -23.42
CA ILE A 209 -14.20 -4.12 -24.28
C ILE A 209 -14.06 -3.69 -25.74
N SER A 210 -15.05 -2.98 -26.30
CA SER A 210 -14.99 -2.52 -27.70
C SER A 210 -13.83 -1.55 -27.93
N THR A 211 -13.60 -0.62 -27.00
CA THR A 211 -12.49 0.32 -27.05
C THR A 211 -11.15 -0.40 -27.02
N VAL A 212 -10.94 -1.29 -26.05
CA VAL A 212 -9.66 -1.98 -25.89
C VAL A 212 -9.40 -2.94 -27.05
N GLN A 213 -10.44 -3.56 -27.60
CA GLN A 213 -10.33 -4.40 -28.79
C GLN A 213 -9.97 -3.58 -30.05
N LYS A 214 -10.57 -2.40 -30.23
CA LYS A 214 -10.20 -1.46 -31.31
C LYS A 214 -8.71 -1.08 -31.20
N LEU A 215 -8.26 -0.65 -30.01
CA LEU A 215 -6.87 -0.29 -29.77
C LEU A 215 -5.91 -1.47 -30.01
N ALA A 216 -6.29 -2.69 -29.60
CA ALA A 216 -5.51 -3.89 -29.84
C ALA A 216 -5.43 -4.30 -31.32
N ASN A 217 -6.42 -3.95 -32.13
CA ASN A 217 -6.39 -4.18 -33.58
C ASN A 217 -5.52 -3.14 -34.30
N GLU A 218 -5.60 -1.87 -33.88
CA GLU A 218 -4.82 -0.78 -34.47
C GLU A 218 -3.33 -0.87 -34.10
N ASN A 219 -3.03 -1.15 -32.82
CA ASN A 219 -1.68 -1.16 -32.27
C ASN A 219 -1.45 -2.41 -31.38
N PRO A 220 -1.37 -3.61 -31.98
CA PRO A 220 -1.33 -4.87 -31.24
C PRO A 220 -0.13 -5.00 -30.30
N ASN A 221 1.04 -4.49 -30.70
CA ASN A 221 2.26 -4.54 -29.88
C ASN A 221 2.12 -3.86 -28.51
N ILE A 222 1.26 -2.84 -28.43
CA ILE A 222 1.02 -2.11 -27.19
C ILE A 222 -0.19 -2.71 -26.47
N TYR A 223 -1.31 -2.90 -27.16
CA TYR A 223 -2.61 -3.09 -26.51
C TYR A 223 -3.10 -4.53 -26.40
N GLN A 224 -2.50 -5.52 -27.09
CA GLN A 224 -2.93 -6.93 -26.93
C GLN A 224 -2.78 -7.42 -25.48
N ARG A 225 -1.68 -7.06 -24.82
CA ARG A 225 -1.49 -7.39 -23.40
C ARG A 225 -2.50 -6.68 -22.50
N HIS A 226 -2.80 -5.41 -22.77
CA HIS A 226 -3.78 -4.65 -22.00
C HIS A 226 -5.18 -5.25 -22.13
N GLN A 227 -5.58 -5.64 -23.35
CA GLN A 227 -6.83 -6.34 -23.63
C GLN A 227 -6.98 -7.60 -22.79
N PHE A 228 -5.98 -8.48 -22.84
CA PHE A 228 -6.02 -9.73 -22.10
C PHE A 228 -6.07 -9.51 -20.58
N LEU A 229 -5.25 -8.58 -20.05
CA LEU A 229 -5.21 -8.29 -18.62
C LEU A 229 -6.52 -7.68 -18.10
N ILE A 230 -7.15 -6.78 -18.85
CA ILE A 230 -8.46 -6.20 -18.49
C ILE A 230 -9.53 -7.29 -18.43
N GLN A 231 -9.58 -8.17 -19.44
CA GLN A 231 -10.52 -9.29 -19.47
C GLN A 231 -10.28 -10.28 -18.32
N LEU A 232 -9.01 -10.58 -18.00
CA LEU A 232 -8.62 -11.46 -16.90
C LEU A 232 -8.97 -10.89 -15.52
N LEU A 233 -8.62 -9.62 -15.27
CA LEU A 233 -8.90 -8.92 -14.01
C LEU A 233 -10.40 -8.88 -13.73
N TYR A 234 -11.19 -8.48 -14.74
CA TYR A 234 -12.64 -8.35 -14.62
C TYR A 234 -13.32 -9.71 -14.47
N SER A 235 -12.98 -10.69 -15.31
CA SER A 235 -13.65 -12.01 -15.30
C SER A 235 -13.35 -12.84 -14.05
N CYS A 236 -12.18 -12.66 -13.44
CA CYS A 236 -11.76 -13.45 -12.28
C CYS A 236 -11.75 -12.66 -10.95
N TYR A 237 -12.18 -11.39 -10.98
CA TYR A 237 -12.16 -10.47 -9.82
C TYR A 237 -10.82 -10.47 -9.10
N LEU A 238 -9.74 -10.37 -9.89
CA LEU A 238 -8.38 -10.48 -9.37
C LEU A 238 -7.91 -9.14 -8.83
N ARG A 239 -7.08 -9.20 -7.78
CA ARG A 239 -6.30 -8.03 -7.36
C ARG A 239 -5.13 -7.85 -8.31
N ILE A 240 -4.69 -6.60 -8.51
CA ILE A 240 -3.51 -6.29 -9.33
C ILE A 240 -2.27 -7.08 -8.84
N SER A 241 -2.11 -7.25 -7.52
CA SER A 241 -1.02 -8.03 -6.91
C SER A 241 -1.06 -9.54 -7.23
N GLU A 242 -2.20 -10.07 -7.68
CA GLU A 242 -2.37 -11.47 -8.08
C GLU A 242 -1.97 -11.71 -9.54
N VAL A 243 -1.90 -10.65 -10.36
CA VAL A 243 -1.53 -10.70 -11.78
C VAL A 243 -0.35 -9.79 -12.13
N SER A 244 0.47 -9.41 -11.14
CA SER A 244 1.72 -8.66 -11.34
C SER A 244 2.93 -9.49 -10.91
N ALA A 245 4.05 -9.31 -11.59
CA ALA A 245 5.32 -9.90 -11.20
C ALA A 245 5.89 -9.16 -9.98
N ARG A 246 6.35 -9.92 -8.99
CA ARG A 246 6.96 -9.44 -7.74
C ARG A 246 8.00 -10.44 -7.23
N ALA A 247 8.77 -10.07 -6.22
CA ALA A 247 9.72 -10.98 -5.58
C ALA A 247 9.03 -12.28 -5.14
N GLY A 248 9.52 -13.43 -5.64
CA GLY A 248 9.00 -14.76 -5.31
C GLY A 248 7.62 -15.10 -5.89
N TYR A 249 7.05 -14.29 -6.80
CA TYR A 249 5.81 -14.61 -7.49
C TYR A 249 5.71 -13.92 -8.85
N SER A 250 5.52 -14.69 -9.92
CA SER A 250 5.15 -14.19 -11.24
C SER A 250 4.00 -15.02 -11.78
N PRO A 251 2.92 -14.40 -12.28
CA PRO A 251 1.80 -15.15 -12.82
C PRO A 251 2.20 -15.84 -14.14
N VAL A 252 1.76 -17.08 -14.31
CA VAL A 252 2.10 -17.96 -15.44
C VAL A 252 0.85 -18.54 -16.08
N MET A 253 0.91 -18.83 -17.37
CA MET A 253 -0.18 -19.42 -18.14
C MET A 253 -0.64 -20.76 -17.54
N GLY A 254 0.26 -21.49 -16.87
CA GLY A 254 -0.03 -22.71 -16.10
C GLY A 254 -0.98 -22.53 -14.90
N GLN A 255 -1.40 -21.30 -14.60
CA GLN A 255 -2.47 -21.03 -13.64
C GLN A 255 -3.84 -21.33 -14.22
N PHE A 256 -4.02 -21.34 -15.55
CA PHE A 256 -5.22 -21.86 -16.18
C PHE A 256 -5.18 -23.40 -16.12
N ARG A 257 -6.06 -24.01 -15.35
CA ARG A 257 -6.10 -25.46 -15.14
C ARG A 257 -7.47 -25.99 -15.45
N GLN A 258 -7.56 -27.08 -16.18
CA GLN A 258 -8.81 -27.78 -16.35
C GLN A 258 -8.98 -28.78 -15.21
N ASN A 259 -10.13 -28.74 -14.53
CA ASN A 259 -10.49 -29.80 -13.61
C ASN A 259 -10.76 -31.07 -14.44
N GLN A 260 -10.02 -32.15 -14.16
CA GLN A 260 -10.11 -33.40 -14.92
C GLN A 260 -11.46 -34.12 -14.74
N GLN A 261 -12.12 -33.95 -13.59
CA GLN A 261 -13.39 -34.60 -13.28
C GLN A 261 -14.57 -33.87 -13.93
N THR A 262 -14.56 -32.53 -13.92
CA THR A 262 -15.70 -31.72 -14.38
C THR A 262 -15.49 -31.10 -15.75
N GLY A 263 -14.27 -31.11 -16.27
CA GLY A 263 -13.87 -30.42 -17.50
C GLY A 263 -13.87 -28.88 -17.38
N ILE A 264 -14.18 -28.33 -16.21
CA ILE A 264 -14.30 -26.88 -15.99
C ILE A 264 -12.90 -26.25 -15.89
N TRP A 265 -12.69 -25.14 -16.59
CA TRP A 265 -11.47 -24.36 -16.49
C TRP A 265 -11.47 -23.46 -15.26
N LEU A 266 -10.33 -23.44 -14.58
CA LEU A 266 -10.08 -22.72 -13.36
C LEU A 266 -8.82 -21.86 -13.51
N PHE A 267 -8.83 -20.66 -12.94
CA PHE A 267 -7.64 -19.84 -12.76
C PHE A 267 -7.15 -19.99 -11.32
N TYR A 268 -5.97 -20.59 -11.16
CA TYR A 268 -5.38 -20.92 -9.87
C TYR A 268 -4.53 -19.76 -9.31
N ILE A 269 -4.88 -19.29 -8.11
CA ILE A 269 -4.21 -18.20 -7.40
C ILE A 269 -3.48 -18.79 -6.19
N PRO A 270 -2.14 -18.93 -6.24
CA PRO A 270 -1.39 -19.62 -5.20
C PRO A 270 -1.23 -18.80 -3.91
N LYS A 271 -1.30 -17.46 -3.99
CA LYS A 271 -1.18 -16.56 -2.84
C LYS A 271 -2.14 -15.39 -3.02
N SER A 272 -3.23 -15.35 -2.24
CA SER A 272 -4.09 -14.17 -2.09
C SER A 272 -3.79 -13.43 -0.77
N LYS A 273 -4.59 -12.41 -0.43
CA LYS A 273 -4.52 -11.70 0.86
C LYS A 273 -4.66 -12.71 2.01
N GLY A 274 -3.73 -12.68 2.97
CA GLY A 274 -3.67 -13.64 4.09
C GLY A 274 -3.09 -15.01 3.73
N GLY A 275 -2.39 -15.14 2.60
CA GLY A 275 -1.68 -16.38 2.22
C GLY A 275 -2.56 -17.52 1.71
N LYS A 276 -3.89 -17.33 1.65
CA LYS A 276 -4.83 -18.37 1.21
C LYS A 276 -4.73 -18.62 -0.30
N LYS A 277 -4.74 -19.90 -0.68
CA LYS A 277 -4.86 -20.38 -2.07
C LYS A 277 -6.33 -20.35 -2.48
N ARG A 278 -6.64 -19.95 -3.71
CA ARG A 278 -8.00 -20.05 -4.26
C ARG A 278 -7.99 -20.33 -5.76
N SER A 279 -9.11 -20.80 -6.28
CA SER A 279 -9.34 -20.99 -7.72
C SER A 279 -10.60 -20.25 -8.13
N VAL A 280 -10.61 -19.69 -9.34
CA VAL A 280 -11.78 -18.99 -9.92
C VAL A 280 -12.20 -19.70 -11.20
N THR A 281 -13.49 -19.90 -11.40
CA THR A 281 -14.00 -20.46 -12.66
C THR A 281 -13.72 -19.52 -13.82
N VAL A 282 -13.33 -20.09 -14.96
CA VAL A 282 -12.96 -19.34 -16.16
C VAL A 282 -14.07 -19.46 -17.18
N SER A 283 -14.62 -18.31 -17.60
CA SER A 283 -15.66 -18.26 -18.62
C SER A 283 -15.11 -18.62 -20.00
N LYS A 284 -16.00 -19.06 -20.90
CA LYS A 284 -15.64 -19.34 -22.31
C LYS A 284 -15.07 -18.10 -23.02
N SER A 285 -15.58 -16.92 -22.68
CA SER A 285 -15.06 -15.64 -23.19
C SER A 285 -13.60 -15.42 -22.77
N LEU A 286 -13.28 -15.63 -21.50
CA LEU A 286 -11.90 -15.51 -21.01
C LEU A 286 -10.97 -16.57 -21.61
N LEU A 287 -11.46 -17.80 -21.85
CA LEU A 287 -10.68 -18.82 -22.57
C LEU A 287 -10.37 -18.41 -24.00
N ASN A 288 -11.33 -17.78 -24.70
CA ASN A 288 -11.10 -17.27 -26.05
C ASN A 288 -10.10 -16.11 -26.04
N ALA A 289 -10.18 -15.21 -25.07
CA ALA A 289 -9.21 -14.15 -24.86
C ALA A 289 -7.79 -14.71 -24.64
N LEU A 290 -7.67 -15.75 -23.81
CA LEU A 290 -6.39 -16.46 -23.58
C LEU A 290 -5.84 -17.04 -24.88
N LYS A 291 -6.66 -17.71 -25.70
CA LYS A 291 -6.24 -18.26 -27.00
C LYS A 291 -5.75 -17.17 -27.95
N SER A 292 -6.49 -16.07 -28.07
CA SER A 292 -6.10 -14.92 -28.91
C SER A 292 -4.79 -14.31 -28.46
N TYR A 293 -4.60 -14.13 -27.15
CA TYR A 293 -3.37 -13.58 -26.60
C TYR A 293 -2.18 -14.54 -26.78
N ARG A 294 -2.37 -15.85 -26.60
CA ARG A 294 -1.35 -16.87 -26.90
C ARG A 294 -0.94 -16.85 -28.38
N LYS A 295 -1.90 -16.70 -29.29
CA LYS A 295 -1.65 -16.55 -30.73
C LYS A 295 -0.80 -15.30 -31.01
N PHE A 296 -1.12 -14.17 -30.39
CA PHE A 296 -0.33 -12.94 -30.50
C PHE A 296 1.12 -13.13 -30.02
N LEU A 297 1.31 -13.85 -28.91
CA LEU A 297 2.65 -14.20 -28.39
C LEU A 297 3.38 -15.29 -29.19
N LYS A 298 2.81 -15.75 -30.33
CA LYS A 298 3.32 -16.85 -31.16
C LYS A 298 3.51 -18.16 -30.37
N LEU A 299 2.66 -18.39 -29.36
CA LEU A 299 2.61 -19.62 -28.58
C LEU A 299 1.60 -20.60 -29.18
N ARG A 300 1.70 -21.90 -28.83
CA ARG A 300 0.72 -22.91 -29.27
C ARG A 300 -0.69 -22.53 -28.81
N ILE A 301 -1.66 -22.59 -29.72
CA ILE A 301 -3.07 -22.22 -29.51
C ILE A 301 -3.81 -23.21 -28.58
N SER A 302 -3.17 -24.34 -28.23
CA SER A 302 -3.71 -25.27 -27.24
C SER A 302 -3.95 -24.57 -25.90
N VAL A 303 -5.10 -24.88 -25.29
CA VAL A 303 -5.48 -24.40 -23.95
C VAL A 303 -4.69 -25.12 -22.87
N ILE A 304 -4.07 -26.26 -23.21
CA ILE A 304 -3.14 -26.98 -22.34
C ILE A 304 -1.94 -26.06 -22.10
N PRO A 305 -1.74 -25.57 -20.87
CA PRO A 305 -0.69 -24.60 -20.63
C PRO A 305 0.67 -25.28 -20.76
N ASP A 306 1.55 -24.69 -21.56
CA ASP A 306 2.97 -24.94 -21.43
C ASP A 306 3.40 -24.48 -20.03
N SER A 307 3.76 -25.44 -19.17
CA SER A 307 4.19 -25.19 -17.80
C SER A 307 5.48 -24.37 -17.79
N GLY A 308 5.36 -23.04 -17.64
CA GLY A 308 6.52 -22.14 -17.47
C GLY A 308 6.38 -20.76 -18.11
N PHE A 309 5.43 -20.54 -19.02
CA PHE A 309 5.31 -19.22 -19.69
C PHE A 309 4.59 -18.18 -18.82
N GLY A 310 5.22 -17.02 -18.61
CA GLY A 310 4.62 -15.89 -17.89
C GLY A 310 3.38 -15.31 -18.58
N ILE A 311 2.36 -14.93 -17.81
CA ILE A 311 1.19 -14.17 -18.29
C ILE A 311 1.61 -12.76 -18.75
N ILE A 312 2.65 -12.23 -18.11
CA ILE A 312 3.20 -10.89 -18.31
C ILE A 312 4.55 -11.02 -19.00
N ARG A 313 4.58 -11.30 -20.31
CA ARG A 313 5.79 -11.00 -21.09
C ARG A 313 5.74 -9.52 -21.47
N THR A 314 6.82 -8.81 -21.23
CA THR A 314 7.14 -7.62 -22.03
C THR A 314 7.59 -8.16 -23.38
N VAL A 315 6.95 -7.75 -24.46
CA VAL A 315 7.51 -7.97 -25.79
C VAL A 315 8.82 -7.18 -25.79
N VAL A 316 9.95 -7.87 -25.70
CA VAL A 316 11.23 -7.26 -26.05
C VAL A 316 11.10 -6.97 -27.54
N ILE A 317 10.93 -5.69 -27.87
CA ILE A 317 11.09 -5.23 -29.24
C ILE A 317 12.56 -5.54 -29.55
N PRO A 318 12.88 -6.42 -30.51
CA PRO A 318 14.27 -6.55 -30.90
C PRO A 318 14.70 -5.19 -31.42
N ASP A 319 15.78 -4.67 -30.83
CA ASP A 319 16.39 -3.41 -31.21
C ASP A 319 16.49 -3.34 -32.73
N PHE A 320 15.96 -2.25 -33.30
CA PHE A 320 16.26 -1.89 -34.68
C PHE A 320 17.75 -1.56 -34.72
N SER A 321 18.54 -2.52 -35.21
CA SER A 321 19.91 -2.33 -35.68
C SER A 321 19.94 -1.45 -36.92
#